data_AF-A0A225UGK7-F1
#
_entry.id   AF-A0A225UGK7-F1
#
_cell.length_a   1.000
_cell.length_b   1.000
_cell.length_c   1.000
_cell.angle_alpha   90.00
_cell.angle_beta   90.00
_cell.angle_gamma   90.00
#
_symmetry.space_group_name_H-M   'P 1'
#
loop_
_entity.id
_entity.type
_entity.pdbx_description
1 polymer ?
#
loop_
_entity_poly.entity_id
_entity_poly.type
_entity_poly.pdbx_seq_one_letter_code
_entity_poly.pdbx_strand_id
1 'polypeptide(L)'
;FFLFVGFNPQGSSISAGYQWLYTITPQRYAMSILAPLVYGDCSTTPELNVATGEYMNVGPEVGCQPLNDTPVSIGNVTVKELLEDVYNMSHDDIARNFGALLIFVVVFRALALLALQFLNHQKR
;
A
#
# COMPACT_ATOMS: atom_id res chain seq x y z
N PHE A 1 6.13 14.84 -4.46
CA PHE A 1 6.67 13.58 -3.92
C PHE A 1 5.59 12.55 -3.60
N PHE A 2 4.36 12.94 -3.23
CA PHE A 2 3.26 12.01 -2.92
C PHE A 2 2.53 11.37 -4.12
N LEU A 3 2.89 11.73 -5.36
CA LEU A 3 2.16 11.28 -6.55
C LEU A 3 2.22 9.75 -6.74
N PHE A 4 3.32 9.12 -6.33
CA PHE A 4 3.53 7.68 -6.52
C PHE A 4 3.44 6.89 -5.21
N VAL A 5 2.51 7.28 -4.35
CA VAL A 5 2.25 6.58 -3.08
C VAL A 5 1.21 5.47 -3.22
N GLY A 6 0.52 5.40 -4.36
CA GLY A 6 -0.44 4.32 -4.67
C GLY A 6 -1.88 4.61 -4.22
N PHE A 7 -2.18 5.84 -3.79
CA PHE A 7 -3.55 6.27 -3.47
C PHE A 7 -4.22 6.99 -4.65
N ASN A 8 -3.56 8.01 -5.22
CA ASN A 8 -4.03 8.75 -6.40
C ASN A 8 -2.83 9.14 -7.29
N PRO A 9 -2.57 8.41 -8.40
CA PRO A 9 -3.31 7.24 -8.89
C PRO A 9 -3.24 6.04 -7.94
N GLN A 10 -4.28 5.20 -7.99
CA GLN A 10 -4.34 3.93 -7.25
C GLN A 10 -3.20 3.00 -7.67
N GLY A 11 -2.68 2.21 -6.74
CA GLY A 11 -1.50 1.36 -6.95
C GLY A 11 -1.64 0.40 -8.14
N SER A 12 -2.84 -0.10 -8.42
CA SER A 12 -3.10 -1.01 -9.55
C SER A 12 -3.21 -0.33 -10.92
N SER A 13 -3.39 0.99 -10.98
CA SER A 13 -3.52 1.74 -12.25
C SER A 13 -2.26 2.48 -12.68
N ILE A 14 -1.16 2.33 -11.92
CA ILE A 14 0.12 2.92 -12.29
C ILE A 14 0.63 2.24 -13.56
N SER A 15 0.86 3.04 -14.61
CA SER A 15 1.32 2.50 -15.88
C SER A 15 2.74 1.94 -15.79
N ALA A 16 3.04 0.94 -16.63
CA ALA A 16 4.33 0.24 -16.61
C ALA A 16 5.55 1.18 -16.67
N GLY A 17 5.46 2.27 -17.45
CA GLY A 17 6.53 3.26 -17.58
C GLY A 17 6.85 4.04 -16.29
N TYR A 18 5.91 4.11 -15.36
CA TYR A 18 6.07 4.81 -14.07
C TYR A 18 6.13 3.86 -12.86
N GLN A 19 6.07 2.54 -13.07
CA GLN A 19 6.11 1.55 -12.00
C GLN A 19 7.41 1.60 -11.18
N TRP A 20 8.51 2.01 -11.81
CA TRP A 20 9.78 2.21 -11.12
C TRP A 20 9.72 3.40 -10.15
N LEU A 21 9.05 4.50 -10.52
CA LEU A 21 8.82 5.66 -9.64
C LEU A 21 7.98 5.27 -8.43
N TYR A 22 6.94 4.46 -8.66
CA TYR A 22 6.20 3.83 -7.58
C TYR A 22 7.15 3.07 -6.66
N THR A 23 8.03 2.23 -7.20
CA THR A 23 8.94 1.38 -6.42
C THR A 23 10.00 2.11 -5.60
N ILE A 24 10.54 3.21 -6.12
CA ILE A 24 11.56 4.00 -5.41
C ILE A 24 10.97 5.04 -4.45
N THR A 25 9.64 5.19 -4.39
CA THR A 25 9.00 6.16 -3.49
C THR A 25 8.87 5.56 -2.08
N PRO A 26 9.61 6.07 -1.08
CA PRO A 26 9.61 5.48 0.26
C PRO A 26 8.24 5.60 0.95
N GLN A 27 7.50 6.69 0.71
CA GLN A 27 6.18 6.90 1.31
C GLN A 27 5.15 5.87 0.89
N ARG A 28 5.32 5.22 -0.28
CA ARG A 28 4.41 4.14 -0.69
C ARG A 28 4.36 3.06 0.39
N TYR A 29 5.52 2.69 0.94
CA TYR A 29 5.64 1.60 1.89
C TYR A 29 5.05 1.98 3.24
N ALA A 30 5.12 3.26 3.62
CA ALA A 30 4.43 3.77 4.80
C ALA A 30 2.90 3.67 4.65
N MET A 31 2.35 4.02 3.48
CA MET A 31 0.91 3.86 3.24
C MET A 31 0.49 2.39 3.16
N SER A 32 1.28 1.54 2.49
CA SER A 32 1.08 0.09 2.43
C SER A 32 1.30 -0.61 3.78
N ILE A 33 1.65 0.12 4.84
CA ILE A 33 1.60 -0.36 6.22
C ILE A 33 0.36 0.20 6.92
N LEU A 34 0.22 1.53 6.93
CA LEU A 34 -0.81 2.21 7.71
C LEU A 34 -2.23 1.86 7.24
N ALA A 35 -2.48 1.84 5.94
CA ALA A 35 -3.80 1.55 5.40
C ALA A 35 -4.27 0.12 5.76
N PRO A 36 -3.54 -0.96 5.43
CA PRO A 36 -3.97 -2.29 5.77
C PRO A 36 -3.88 -2.59 7.28
N LEU A 37 -3.00 -1.92 8.04
CA LEU A 37 -2.98 -2.06 9.50
C LEU A 37 -4.28 -1.59 10.16
N VAL A 38 -4.90 -0.52 9.64
CA VAL A 38 -6.15 0.04 10.21
C VAL A 38 -7.39 -0.61 9.58
N TYR A 39 -7.34 -0.95 8.30
CA TYR A 39 -8.52 -1.30 7.51
C TYR A 39 -8.44 -2.67 6.82
N GLY A 40 -7.27 -3.30 6.77
CA GLY A 40 -7.06 -4.56 6.03
C GLY A 40 -7.14 -5.82 6.88
N ASP A 41 -7.30 -5.69 8.20
CA ASP A 41 -7.44 -6.84 9.09
C ASP A 41 -8.84 -7.46 8.96
N CYS A 42 -8.85 -8.79 8.84
CA CYS A 42 -10.07 -9.58 8.72
C CYS A 42 -9.75 -11.03 9.09
N SER A 43 -10.21 -11.45 10.27
CA SER A 43 -9.91 -12.78 10.84
C SER A 43 -10.70 -13.91 10.17
N THR A 44 -11.89 -13.60 9.65
CA THR A 44 -12.75 -14.53 8.91
C THR A 44 -13.01 -14.00 7.51
N THR A 45 -12.46 -14.66 6.50
CA THR A 45 -12.66 -14.27 5.10
C THR A 45 -14.14 -14.37 4.72
N PRO A 46 -14.81 -13.25 4.36
CA PRO A 46 -16.20 -13.27 3.94
C PRO A 46 -16.34 -14.00 2.60
N GLU A 47 -17.41 -14.78 2.44
CA GLU A 47 -17.67 -15.52 1.21
C GLU A 47 -18.81 -14.87 0.43
N LEU A 48 -18.58 -14.53 -0.83
CA LEU A 48 -19.61 -13.94 -1.68
C LEU A 48 -20.60 -15.01 -2.16
N ASN A 49 -21.87 -14.85 -1.82
CA ASN A 49 -22.94 -15.68 -2.36
C ASN A 49 -23.32 -15.19 -3.76
N VAL A 50 -22.83 -15.87 -4.79
CA VAL A 50 -23.08 -15.53 -6.21
C VAL A 50 -24.54 -15.51 -6.64
N ALA A 51 -25.45 -16.17 -5.92
CA ALA A 51 -26.88 -16.18 -6.25
C ALA A 51 -27.62 -14.94 -5.72
N THR A 52 -27.19 -14.39 -4.59
CA THR A 52 -27.83 -13.23 -3.92
C THR A 52 -27.03 -11.94 -4.08
N GLY A 53 -25.73 -12.04 -4.37
CA GLY A 53 -24.81 -10.92 -4.40
C GLY A 53 -24.38 -10.44 -3.01
N GLU A 54 -24.68 -11.19 -1.94
CA GLU A 54 -24.39 -10.79 -0.56
C GLU A 54 -23.20 -11.56 0.02
N TYR A 55 -22.42 -10.90 0.87
CA TYR A 55 -21.34 -11.55 1.61
C TYR A 55 -21.89 -12.30 2.82
N MET A 56 -21.46 -13.55 2.99
CA MET A 56 -21.74 -14.41 4.12
C MET A 56 -20.51 -14.49 5.03
N ASN A 57 -20.73 -14.82 6.32
CA ASN A 57 -19.67 -14.96 7.32
C ASN A 57 -18.83 -13.68 7.52
N VAL A 58 -19.49 -12.52 7.45
CA VAL A 58 -18.85 -11.21 7.63
C VAL A 58 -18.39 -11.04 9.08
N GLY A 59 -17.08 -10.91 9.28
CA GLY A 59 -16.48 -10.60 10.58
C GLY A 59 -16.73 -9.17 11.06
N PRO A 60 -16.61 -8.89 12.36
CA PRO A 60 -16.81 -7.54 12.92
C PRO A 60 -15.74 -6.53 12.51
N GLU A 61 -14.59 -6.98 12.00
CA GLU A 61 -13.48 -6.12 11.59
C GLU A 61 -13.84 -5.30 10.35
N VAL A 62 -13.32 -4.08 10.27
CA VAL A 62 -13.61 -3.16 9.17
C VAL A 62 -13.20 -3.75 7.82
N GLY A 63 -12.09 -4.50 7.77
CA GLY A 63 -11.61 -5.15 6.55
C GLY A 63 -12.58 -6.19 5.98
N CYS A 64 -13.36 -6.85 6.84
CA CYS A 64 -14.34 -7.84 6.43
C CYS A 64 -15.64 -7.22 5.89
N GLN A 65 -15.90 -5.94 6.16
CA GLN A 65 -17.17 -5.32 5.80
C GLN A 65 -17.27 -5.11 4.28
N PRO A 66 -18.41 -5.45 3.66
CA PRO A 66 -18.67 -5.09 2.27
C PRO A 66 -18.79 -3.57 2.12
N LEU A 67 -18.27 -3.04 1.02
CA LEU A 67 -18.42 -1.62 0.68
C LEU A 67 -19.75 -1.37 -0.01
N ASN A 68 -20.51 -0.42 0.51
CA ASN A 68 -21.73 0.06 -0.14
C ASN A 68 -21.39 1.14 -1.19
N ASP A 69 -22.25 1.25 -2.20
CA ASP A 69 -22.23 2.31 -3.22
C ASP A 69 -20.89 2.43 -3.97
N THR A 70 -20.20 1.30 -4.18
CA THR A 70 -18.98 1.26 -4.99
C THR A 70 -19.29 1.60 -6.46
N PRO A 71 -18.39 2.32 -7.15
CA PRO A 71 -18.50 2.51 -8.58
C PRO A 71 -18.57 1.16 -9.31
N VAL A 72 -19.35 1.09 -10.40
CA VAL A 72 -19.52 -0.12 -11.22
C VAL A 72 -18.20 -0.71 -11.75
N SER A 73 -17.13 0.09 -11.81
CA SER A 73 -15.79 -0.35 -12.21
C SER A 73 -15.04 -1.16 -11.15
N ILE A 74 -15.43 -1.06 -9.87
CA ILE A 74 -14.82 -1.77 -8.74
C ILE A 74 -15.69 -2.99 -8.37
N GLY A 75 -17.01 -2.88 -8.50
CA GLY A 75 -17.93 -3.98 -8.21
C GLY A 75 -18.17 -4.18 -6.72
N ASN A 76 -18.78 -5.30 -6.36
CA ASN A 76 -19.04 -5.67 -4.97
C ASN A 76 -17.76 -6.24 -4.36
N VAL A 77 -17.18 -5.53 -3.41
CA VAL A 77 -15.90 -5.85 -2.76
C VAL A 77 -15.96 -5.50 -1.27
N THR A 78 -15.17 -6.18 -0.47
CA THR A 78 -14.89 -5.82 0.93
C THR A 78 -13.85 -4.70 1.02
N VAL A 79 -13.74 -4.07 2.20
CA VAL A 79 -12.71 -3.05 2.45
C VAL A 79 -11.30 -3.62 2.27
N LYS A 80 -11.06 -4.86 2.70
CA LYS A 80 -9.78 -5.56 2.49
C LYS A 80 -9.50 -5.74 0.99
N GLU A 81 -10.44 -6.29 0.24
CA GLU A 81 -10.29 -6.52 -1.21
C GLU A 81 -10.05 -5.19 -1.96
N LEU A 82 -10.71 -4.11 -1.56
CA LEU A 82 -10.45 -2.79 -2.13
C LEU A 82 -8.98 -2.37 -1.93
N LEU A 83 -8.42 -2.56 -0.73
CA LEU A 83 -7.02 -2.21 -0.47
C LEU A 83 -6.05 -3.06 -1.28
N GLU A 84 -6.33 -4.35 -1.42
CA GLU A 84 -5.48 -5.29 -2.14
C GLU A 84 -5.56 -5.08 -3.66
N ASP A 85 -6.75 -5.02 -4.23
CA ASP A 85 -6.96 -5.02 -5.69
C ASP A 85 -6.84 -3.62 -6.32
N VAL A 86 -7.32 -2.59 -5.62
CA VAL A 86 -7.32 -1.21 -6.14
C VAL A 86 -6.06 -0.49 -5.70
N TYR A 87 -5.76 -0.51 -4.40
CA TYR A 87 -4.64 0.26 -3.86
C TYR A 87 -3.31 -0.51 -3.83
N ASN A 88 -3.31 -1.82 -4.08
CA ASN A 88 -2.12 -2.69 -4.01
C ASN A 88 -1.44 -2.61 -2.62
N MET A 89 -2.25 -2.74 -1.57
CA MET A 89 -1.85 -2.66 -0.16
C MET A 89 -2.46 -3.83 0.63
N SER A 90 -1.68 -4.88 0.88
CA SER A 90 -2.11 -6.03 1.68
C SER A 90 -1.60 -5.97 3.11
N HIS A 91 -2.39 -6.52 4.04
CA HIS A 91 -2.01 -6.68 5.44
C HIS A 91 -0.85 -7.68 5.60
N ASP A 92 -0.77 -8.70 4.75
CA ASP A 92 0.29 -9.71 4.80
C ASP A 92 1.66 -9.14 4.40
N ASP A 93 1.69 -8.05 3.63
CA ASP A 93 2.90 -7.38 3.18
C ASP A 93 3.48 -6.36 4.20
N ILE A 94 2.85 -6.15 5.36
CA ILE A 94 3.28 -5.14 6.35
C ILE A 94 4.76 -5.32 6.74
N ALA A 95 5.18 -6.55 7.05
CA ALA A 95 6.56 -6.82 7.46
C ALA A 95 7.56 -6.53 6.32
N ARG A 96 7.20 -6.86 5.09
CA ARG A 96 8.00 -6.59 3.89
C ARG A 96 8.13 -5.09 3.63
N ASN A 97 7.01 -4.36 3.72
CA ASN A 97 6.98 -2.91 3.55
C ASN A 97 7.79 -2.19 4.64
N PHE A 98 7.72 -2.68 5.88
CA PHE A 98 8.52 -2.14 6.98
C PHE A 98 10.02 -2.37 6.75
N GLY A 99 10.41 -3.57 6.31
CA GLY A 99 11.79 -3.85 5.91
C GLY A 99 12.29 -2.93 4.79
N ALA A 100 11.45 -2.65 3.79
CA ALA A 100 11.80 -1.71 2.71
C ALA A 100 12.06 -0.28 3.24
N LEU A 101 11.25 0.22 4.19
CA LEU A 101 11.49 1.52 4.81
C LEU A 101 12.85 1.60 5.52
N LEU A 102 13.23 0.54 6.24
CA LEU A 102 14.56 0.47 6.88
C LEU A 102 15.69 0.53 5.86
N ILE A 103 15.55 -0.15 4.71
CA ILE A 103 16.52 -0.08 3.62
C ILE A 103 16.66 1.36 3.09
N PHE A 104 15.54 2.06 2.84
CA PHE A 104 15.59 3.46 2.41
C PHE A 104 16.27 4.35 3.43
N VAL A 105 16.00 4.17 4.73
CA VAL A 105 16.67 4.92 5.80
C VAL A 105 18.19 4.72 5.72
N VAL A 106 18.65 3.48 5.62
CA VAL A 106 20.09 3.18 5.52
C VAL A 106 20.72 3.80 4.28
N VAL A 107 20.08 3.68 3.11
CA VAL A 107 20.58 4.25 1.85
C VAL A 107 20.68 5.77 1.92
N PHE A 108 19.64 6.46 2.38
CA PHE A 108 19.68 7.92 2.50
C PHE A 108 20.71 8.40 3.52
N ARG A 109 20.91 7.65 4.62
CA ARG A 109 21.97 7.94 5.58
C ARG A 109 23.36 7.79 4.95
N ALA A 110 23.59 6.73 4.18
CA ALA A 110 24.85 6.55 3.47
C ALA A 110 25.11 7.67 2.44
N LEU A 111 24.11 8.03 1.63
CA LEU A 111 24.21 9.14 0.67
C LEU A 111 24.50 10.48 1.37
N ALA A 112 23.85 10.74 2.50
CA ALA A 112 24.10 11.94 3.29
C ALA A 112 25.54 11.99 3.84
N LEU A 113 26.06 10.86 4.34
CA LEU A 113 27.45 10.76 4.79
C LEU A 113 28.44 11.00 3.65
N LEU A 114 28.20 10.40 2.48
CA LEU A 114 29.04 10.62 1.29
C LEU A 114 29.02 12.07 0.83
N ALA A 115 27.85 12.71 0.82
CA ALA A 115 27.73 14.13 0.47
C ALA A 115 28.53 15.02 1.42
N LEU A 116 28.44 14.76 2.74
CA LEU A 116 29.20 15.49 3.75
C LEU A 116 30.71 15.27 3.60
N GLN A 117 31.15 14.04 3.33
CA GLN A 117 32.56 13.73 3.08
C GLN A 117 33.09 14.46 1.84
N PHE A 118 32.33 14.48 0.76
CA PHE A 118 32.69 15.19 -0.47
C PHE A 118 32.83 16.69 -0.22
N LEU A 119 31.87 17.31 0.47
CA LEU A 119 31.93 18.73 0.83
C LEU A 119 33.10 19.05 1.76
N ASN A 120 33.44 18.14 2.69
CA ASN A 120 34.60 18.32 3.56
C ASN A 120 35.92 18.22 2.77
N HIS A 121 35.99 17.31 1.80
CA HIS A 121 37.17 17.16 0.95
C HIS A 121 37.42 18.37 0.04
N GLN A 122 36.35 18.97 -0.53
CA GLN A 122 36.47 20.17 -1.39
C GLN A 122 36.90 21.44 -0.63
N LYS A 123 36.71 21.48 0.70
CA LYS A 123 37.10 22.63 1.53
C LYS A 123 38.56 22.59 1.97
N ARG A 124 39.26 21.49 1.74
CA ARG A 124 40.67 21.30 2.07
C ARG A 124 41.55 21.60 0.86
#